data_AF-A0A5N6VAX0-F1
#
_entry.id   AF-A0A5N6VAX0-F1
#
_cell.length_a   1.000
_cell.length_b   1.000
_cell.length_c   1.000
_cell.angle_alpha   90.00
_cell.angle_beta   90.00
_cell.angle_gamma   90.00
#
_symmetry.space_group_name_H-M   'P 1'
#
loop_
_entity.id
_entity.type
_entity.pdbx_description
1 polymer ?
#
loop_
_entity_poly.entity_id
_entity_poly.type
_entity_poly.pdbx_seq_one_letter_code
_entity_poly.pdbx_strand_id
1 'polypeptide(L)'
;MNVGLTLFFKQLLIRTQNPAPNLGGYPGSHDGTVLEIAQKAGASAGQNLAAPRIFPPMYSVEVDVMSSDGPDDYKQKFEQAWLQGKDSEDEDLPPASVQIWDKDESD
;
A
#
# COMPACT_ATOMS: atom_id res chain seq x y z
N MET A 1 -16.20 -27.73 -6.08
CA MET A 1 -15.12 -27.00 -6.77
C MET A 1 -14.33 -26.26 -5.70
N ASN A 2 -13.12 -26.73 -5.39
CA ASN A 2 -12.17 -25.95 -4.60
C ASN A 2 -11.57 -24.92 -5.56
N VAL A 3 -12.11 -23.70 -5.55
CA VAL A 3 -11.37 -22.55 -6.06
C VAL A 3 -10.26 -22.29 -5.04
N GLY A 4 -9.05 -22.79 -5.31
CA GLY A 4 -7.90 -22.42 -4.51
C GLY A 4 -7.75 -20.90 -4.60
N LEU A 5 -7.84 -20.20 -3.46
CA LEU A 5 -7.52 -18.77 -3.43
C LEU A 5 -6.05 -18.62 -3.85
N THR A 6 -5.82 -17.98 -5.00
CA THR A 6 -4.48 -17.59 -5.41
C THR A 6 -4.15 -16.26 -4.73
N LEU A 7 -3.07 -16.27 -3.98
CA LEU A 7 -2.45 -15.07 -3.40
C LEU A 7 -1.58 -14.42 -4.47
N PHE A 8 -1.76 -13.11 -4.67
CA PHE A 8 -0.90 -12.30 -5.53
C PHE A 8 -0.13 -11.31 -4.67
N PHE A 9 1.20 -11.40 -4.70
CA PHE A 9 2.08 -10.51 -3.96
C PHE A 9 2.30 -9.22 -4.74
N LYS A 10 2.02 -8.08 -4.13
CA LYS A 10 2.23 -6.77 -4.73
C LYS A 10 3.13 -5.92 -3.85
N GLN A 11 4.02 -5.16 -4.47
CA GLN A 11 4.79 -4.13 -3.79
C GLN A 11 4.29 -2.76 -4.19
N LEU A 12 4.10 -1.90 -3.18
CA LEU A 12 3.58 -0.55 -3.33
C LEU A 12 4.67 0.44 -2.93
N LEU A 13 4.83 1.47 -3.75
CA LEU A 13 5.63 2.64 -3.44
C LEU A 13 4.75 3.88 -3.46
N ILE A 14 4.65 4.54 -2.31
CA ILE A 14 3.80 5.70 -2.10
C ILE A 14 4.69 6.89 -1.80
N ARG A 15 4.55 7.98 -2.56
CA ARG A 15 5.26 9.23 -2.30
C ARG A 15 4.26 10.36 -2.17
N THR A 16 4.24 11.01 -1.01
CA THR A 16 3.37 12.19 -0.81
C THR A 16 3.94 13.39 -1.55
N GLN A 17 3.05 14.28 -2.03
CA GLN A 17 3.46 15.50 -2.73
C GLN A 17 3.88 16.61 -1.76
N ASN A 18 3.45 16.51 -0.51
CA ASN A 18 3.75 17.43 0.59
C ASN A 18 4.35 16.67 1.78
N PRO A 19 4.98 17.38 2.74
CA PRO A 19 5.36 16.79 4.01
C PRO A 19 4.12 16.17 4.66
N ALA A 20 4.23 14.92 5.07
CA ALA A 20 3.17 14.15 5.68
C ALA A 20 3.65 13.64 7.04
N PRO A 21 2.74 13.35 7.99
CA PRO A 21 3.09 12.59 9.17
C PRO A 21 3.61 11.20 8.77
N ASN A 22 4.14 10.45 9.73
CA ASN A 22 4.55 9.09 9.43
C ASN A 22 3.31 8.21 9.20
N LEU A 23 3.00 7.94 7.93
CA LEU A 23 1.88 7.09 7.52
C LEU A 23 2.26 5.60 7.45
N GLY A 24 3.55 5.28 7.56
CA GLY A 24 4.07 3.91 7.55
C GLY A 24 4.49 3.44 8.94
N GLY A 25 4.68 2.13 9.07
CA GLY A 25 5.30 1.52 10.24
C GLY A 25 6.82 1.35 10.10
N TYR A 26 7.45 0.78 11.12
CA TYR A 26 8.86 0.40 11.03
C TYR A 26 9.04 -0.78 10.06
N PRO A 27 10.20 -0.95 9.41
CA PRO A 27 10.42 -2.07 8.50
C PRO A 27 10.16 -3.43 9.18
N GLY A 28 9.37 -4.28 8.52
CA GLY A 28 8.89 -5.56 9.04
C GLY A 28 7.62 -5.48 9.90
N SER A 29 7.10 -4.29 10.19
CA SER A 29 5.83 -4.15 10.92
C SER A 29 4.63 -4.37 10.00
N HIS A 30 3.49 -4.74 10.60
CA HIS A 30 2.22 -5.01 9.92
C HIS A 30 1.15 -3.94 10.22
N ASP A 31 1.58 -2.79 10.73
CA ASP A 31 0.74 -1.66 11.16
C ASP A 31 1.05 -0.37 10.38
N GLY A 32 0.18 0.62 10.51
CA GLY A 32 0.32 1.93 9.89
C GLY A 32 -0.71 2.21 8.80
N THR A 33 -1.00 3.49 8.63
CA THR A 33 -2.05 4.01 7.74
C THR A 33 -1.95 3.49 6.31
N VAL A 34 -0.74 3.37 5.75
CA VAL A 34 -0.55 2.82 4.39
C VAL A 34 -1.07 1.38 4.28
N LEU A 35 -0.81 0.53 5.27
CA LEU A 35 -1.28 -0.86 5.27
C LEU A 35 -2.79 -0.94 5.54
N GLU A 36 -3.34 -0.06 6.37
CA GLU A 36 -4.80 0.03 6.58
C GLU A 36 -5.53 0.42 5.29
N ILE A 37 -4.98 1.35 4.51
CA ILE A 37 -5.51 1.72 3.18
C ILE A 37 -5.40 0.55 2.22
N ALA A 38 -4.28 -0.17 2.21
CA ALA A 38 -4.13 -1.37 1.39
C ALA A 38 -5.19 -2.42 1.72
N GLN A 39 -5.49 -2.64 3.00
CA GLN A 39 -6.56 -3.56 3.41
C GLN A 39 -7.94 -3.09 2.94
N LYS A 40 -8.24 -1.79 3.05
CA LYS A 40 -9.49 -1.20 2.49
C LYS A 40 -9.58 -1.37 0.97
N ALA A 41 -8.44 -1.37 0.27
CA ALA A 41 -8.36 -1.62 -1.17
C ALA A 41 -8.47 -3.11 -1.55
N GLY A 42 -8.45 -4.02 -0.57
CA GLY A 42 -8.63 -5.46 -0.78
C GLY A 42 -7.41 -6.33 -0.49
N ALA A 43 -6.34 -5.79 0.10
CA ALA A 43 -5.25 -6.63 0.62
C ALA A 43 -5.71 -7.43 1.85
N SER A 44 -5.32 -8.71 1.93
CA SER A 44 -5.58 -9.54 3.11
C SER A 44 -4.54 -9.38 4.21
N ALA A 45 -3.30 -9.02 3.84
CA ALA A 45 -2.19 -8.82 4.73
C ALA A 45 -1.14 -7.90 4.07
N GLY A 46 -0.13 -7.49 4.84
CA GLY A 46 1.02 -6.78 4.32
C GLY A 46 2.02 -6.41 5.38
N GLN A 47 3.16 -5.89 4.97
CA GLN A 47 4.25 -5.46 5.83
C GLN A 47 4.93 -4.20 5.30
N ASN A 48 5.44 -3.36 6.20
CA ASN A 48 6.27 -2.23 5.85
C ASN A 48 7.66 -2.70 5.42
N LEU A 49 8.17 -2.11 4.35
CA LEU A 49 9.53 -2.31 3.88
C LEU A 49 10.40 -1.12 4.29
N ALA A 50 11.71 -1.26 4.12
CA ALA A 50 12.63 -0.14 4.30
C ALA A 50 12.30 0.97 3.30
N ALA A 51 11.82 2.10 3.81
CA ALA A 51 11.58 3.30 3.03
C ALA A 51 12.92 3.98 2.64
N PRO A 52 13.06 4.48 1.40
CA PRO A 52 14.15 5.37 1.05
C PRO A 52 14.12 6.63 1.92
N ARG A 53 15.28 7.05 2.44
CA ARG A 53 15.40 8.27 3.26
C ARG A 53 15.45 9.52 2.37
N ILE A 54 14.31 9.87 1.79
CA ILE A 54 14.14 11.03 0.90
C ILE A 54 13.05 11.97 1.40
N PHE A 55 13.05 13.22 0.90
CA PHE A 55 12.00 14.20 1.16
C PHE A 55 11.31 14.62 -0.17
N PRO A 56 9.97 14.69 -0.23
CA PRO A 56 8.99 14.27 0.78
C PRO A 56 9.05 12.77 1.12
N PRO A 57 8.45 12.34 2.24
CA PRO A 57 8.46 10.95 2.67
C PRO A 57 7.97 9.98 1.59
N MET A 58 8.60 8.80 1.59
CA MET A 58 8.23 7.70 0.74
C MET A 58 7.95 6.49 1.62
N TYR A 59 6.89 5.76 1.33
CA TYR A 59 6.50 4.54 2.02
C TYR A 59 6.58 3.39 1.04
N SER A 60 7.18 2.29 1.48
CA SER A 60 7.30 1.06 0.70
C SER A 60 6.65 -0.03 1.51
N VAL A 61 5.66 -0.72 0.93
CA VAL A 61 4.97 -1.83 1.59
C VAL A 61 4.83 -2.99 0.62
N GLU A 62 4.78 -4.19 1.18
CA GLU A 62 4.41 -5.41 0.47
C GLU A 62 3.06 -5.87 0.98
N VAL A 63 2.19 -6.31 0.08
CA VAL A 63 0.83 -6.71 0.42
C VAL A 63 0.42 -7.96 -0.33
N ASP A 64 -0.46 -8.71 0.33
CA ASP A 64 -1.07 -9.92 -0.18
C ASP A 64 -2.46 -9.55 -0.71
N VAL A 65 -2.71 -9.73 -2.01
CA VAL A 65 -4.01 -9.43 -2.61
C VAL A 65 -4.69 -10.74 -3.01
N MET A 66 -5.88 -10.97 -2.44
CA MET A 66 -6.72 -12.14 -2.72
C MET A 66 -7.61 -11.89 -3.95
N SER A 67 -7.06 -11.31 -5.00
CA SER A 67 -7.81 -10.96 -6.21
C SER A 67 -6.98 -11.25 -7.46
N SER A 68 -7.64 -11.76 -8.49
CA SER A 68 -7.07 -11.86 -9.84
C SER A 68 -6.89 -10.51 -10.53
N ASP A 69 -7.24 -9.41 -9.85
CA ASP A 69 -7.05 -8.06 -10.35
C ASP A 69 -5.57 -7.79 -10.64
N GLY A 70 -5.31 -7.26 -11.83
CA GLY A 70 -3.98 -6.79 -12.20
C GLY A 70 -3.51 -5.62 -11.32
N PRO A 71 -2.22 -5.26 -11.36
CA PRO A 71 -1.68 -4.12 -10.63
C PRO A 71 -2.46 -2.82 -10.83
N ASP A 72 -2.94 -2.54 -12.04
CA ASP A 72 -3.66 -1.31 -12.36
C ASP A 72 -5.05 -1.23 -11.68
N ASP A 73 -5.79 -2.33 -11.67
CA ASP A 73 -7.10 -2.40 -11.01
C ASP A 73 -6.96 -2.24 -9.48
N TYR A 74 -5.96 -2.92 -8.90
CA TYR A 74 -5.66 -2.76 -7.48
C TYR A 74 -5.15 -1.35 -7.16
N LYS A 75 -4.37 -0.72 -8.06
CA LYS A 75 -3.93 0.67 -7.93
C LYS A 75 -5.11 1.62 -7.88
N GLN A 76 -6.11 1.48 -8.75
CA GLN A 76 -7.30 2.31 -8.70
C GLN A 76 -8.05 2.18 -7.38
N LYS A 77 -8.21 0.96 -6.86
CA LYS A 77 -8.84 0.72 -5.55
C LYS A 77 -8.03 1.35 -4.42
N PHE A 78 -6.71 1.24 -4.46
CA PHE A 78 -5.83 1.88 -3.49
C PHE A 78 -5.92 3.40 -3.54
N GLU A 79 -5.90 4.01 -4.73
CA GLU A 79 -6.06 5.45 -4.89
C GLU A 79 -7.42 5.95 -4.38
N GLN A 80 -8.51 5.20 -4.62
CA GLN A 80 -9.83 5.51 -4.07
C GLN A 80 -9.87 5.39 -2.54
N ALA A 81 -9.23 4.37 -1.97
CA ALA A 81 -9.11 4.20 -0.53
C ALA A 81 -8.24 5.28 0.12
N TRP A 82 -7.20 5.75 -0.58
CA TRP A 82 -6.33 6.84 -0.15
C TRP A 82 -7.10 8.16 0.00
N LEU A 83 -7.97 8.49 -0.97
CA LEU A 83 -8.82 9.69 -0.92
C LEU A 83 -9.79 9.71 0.27
N GLN A 84 -10.07 8.55 0.85
CA GLN A 84 -10.93 8.38 2.03
C GLN A 84 -10.10 8.09 3.31
N GLY A 85 -8.78 7.97 3.17
CA GLY A 85 -7.88 7.68 4.25
C GLY A 85 -7.67 8.89 5.14
N LYS A 86 -7.36 8.62 6.40
CA LYS A 86 -7.00 9.62 7.40
C LYS A 86 -5.76 9.17 8.16
N ASP A 87 -4.99 10.12 8.66
CA ASP A 87 -3.86 9.83 9.53
C ASP A 87 -4.30 9.57 10.99
N SER A 88 -3.32 9.44 11.89
CA SER A 88 -3.55 9.21 13.31
C SER A 88 -4.22 10.37 14.05
N GLU A 89 -4.24 11.57 13.46
CA GLU A 89 -4.86 12.77 14.01
C GLU A 89 -6.24 13.05 13.38
N ASP A 90 -6.77 12.09 12.60
CA ASP A 90 -8.04 12.18 11.85
C ASP A 90 -8.02 13.23 10.71
N GLU A 91 -6.82 13.65 10.27
CA GLU A 91 -6.64 14.57 9.15
C GLU A 91 -6.66 13.84 7.80
N ASP A 92 -7.10 14.54 6.77
CA ASP A 92 -7.13 13.99 5.40
C ASP A 92 -5.71 13.81 4.87
N LEU A 93 -5.47 12.68 4.20
CA LEU A 93 -4.15 12.38 3.67
C LEU A 93 -3.76 13.33 2.54
N PRO A 94 -2.48 13.75 2.47
CA PRO A 94 -2.02 14.58 1.37
C PRO A 94 -2.08 13.81 0.05
N PRO A 95 -2.15 14.52 -1.10
CA PRO A 95 -2.01 13.90 -2.40
C PRO A 95 -0.73 13.06 -2.47
N ALA A 96 -0.82 11.87 -3.04
CA ALA A 96 0.30 10.96 -3.20
C ALA A 96 0.37 10.40 -4.62
N SER A 97 1.58 10.11 -5.10
CA SER A 97 1.79 9.24 -6.24
C SER A 97 1.97 7.81 -5.77
N VAL A 98 1.29 6.88 -6.45
CA VAL A 98 1.29 5.45 -6.11
C VAL A 98 1.82 4.66 -7.31
N GLN A 99 2.81 3.82 -7.04
CA GLN A 99 3.31 2.81 -7.97
C GLN A 99 3.05 1.44 -7.35
N ILE A 100 2.50 0.52 -8.14
CA ILE A 100 2.20 -0.85 -7.72
C ILE A 100 2.73 -1.77 -8.81
N TRP A 101 3.41 -2.84 -8.41
CA TRP A 101 3.83 -3.91 -9.30
C TRP A 101 3.65 -5.26 -8.62
N ASP A 102 3.49 -6.31 -9.43
CA ASP A 102 3.52 -7.68 -8.95
C ASP A 102 4.95 -8.03 -8.53
N LYS A 103 5.08 -8.70 -7.38
CA LYS A 103 6.37 -9.17 -6.88
C LYS A 103 6.77 -10.51 -7.53
N ASP A 104 5.80 -11.25 -8.04
CA ASP A 104 6.02 -12.48 -8.80
C ASP A 104 6.32 -12.15 -10.27
N GLU A 105 7.56 -11.76 -10.52
CA GLU A 105 8.40 -12.09 -11.68
C GLU A 105 9.77 -11.44 -11.46
N SER A 106 10.51 -11.95 -10.47
CA SER A 106 11.96 -11.76 -10.41
C SER A 106 12.59 -13.14 -10.58
N ASP A 107 13.01 -13.44 -11.82
CA ASP A 107 13.90 -14.56 -12.17
C ASP A 107 15.16 -14.60 -11.28
#